data_AF-A0A1V6CCV0-F1
#
_entry.id   AF-A0A1V6CCV0-F1
#
_cell.length_a   1.000
_cell.length_b   1.000
_cell.length_c   1.000
_cell.angle_alpha   90.00
_cell.angle_beta   90.00
_cell.angle_gamma   90.00
#
_symmetry.space_group_name_H-M   'P 1'
#
loop_
_entity.id
_entity.type
_entity.pdbx_description
1 polymer ?
#
loop_
_entity_poly.entity_id
_entity_poly.type
_entity_poly.pdbx_seq_one_letter_code
_entity_poly.pdbx_strand_id
1 'polypeptide(L)' 'MSRNDIKKIPELKTELQAQAKIEGNTVLVWSDNIKEPIAIRYGWTGNPVCNLYNEAGLPTSPFRTDQW' A
#
# COMPACT_ATOMS: atom_id res chain seq x y z
N MET A 1 10.50 -28.29 -15.60
CA MET A 1 9.31 -27.81 -14.86
C MET A 1 8.13 -27.79 -15.81
N SER A 2 7.01 -28.38 -15.41
CA SER A 2 5.81 -28.55 -16.21
C SER A 2 4.97 -27.28 -16.17
N ARG A 3 4.21 -26.99 -17.24
CA ARG A 3 3.21 -25.89 -17.27
C ARG A 3 2.19 -25.98 -16.12
N ASN A 4 2.03 -27.15 -15.51
CA ASN A 4 1.16 -27.37 -14.36
C ASN A 4 1.76 -26.90 -13.03
N ASP A 5 3.07 -26.68 -12.96
CA ASP A 5 3.75 -26.17 -11.75
C ASP A 5 3.54 -24.66 -11.57
N ILE A 6 3.23 -23.95 -12.67
CA ILE A 6 2.97 -22.50 -12.68
C ILE A 6 1.70 -22.16 -11.86
N LYS A 7 0.71 -23.06 -11.81
CA LYS A 7 -0.55 -22.87 -11.07
C LYS A 7 -0.43 -23.05 -9.54
N LYS A 8 0.75 -23.44 -9.04
CA LYS A 8 1.03 -23.58 -7.60
C LYS A 8 1.88 -22.43 -7.04
N ILE A 9 2.26 -21.47 -7.88
CA ILE A 9 2.85 -20.24 -7.40
C ILE A 9 1.69 -19.41 -6.86
N PRO A 10 1.66 -19.02 -5.59
CA PRO A 10 0.68 -18.06 -5.13
C PRO A 10 0.91 -16.81 -5.99
N GLU A 11 -0.04 -16.46 -6.86
CA GLU A 11 -0.09 -15.14 -7.48
C GLU A 11 -0.45 -14.11 -6.39
N LEU A 12 0.43 -13.94 -5.41
CA LEU A 12 0.29 -13.01 -4.29
C LEU A 12 1.05 -11.73 -4.62
N LYS A 13 0.60 -11.02 -5.65
CA LYS A 13 0.83 -9.58 -5.77
C LYS A 13 -0.46 -8.88 -6.16
N THR A 14 -1.46 -9.00 -5.29
CA THR A 14 -2.67 -8.19 -5.38
C THR A 14 -2.43 -6.93 -4.56
N GLU A 15 -1.93 -5.88 -5.20
CA GLU A 15 -1.97 -4.53 -4.62
C GLU A 15 -3.45 -4.13 -4.56
N LEU A 16 -4.01 -4.03 -3.36
CA LEU A 16 -5.40 -3.60 -3.15
C LEU A 16 -5.44 -2.21 -2.55
N GLN A 17 -6.53 -1.50 -2.81
CA GLN A 17 -6.79 -0.25 -2.13
C GLN A 17 -6.94 -0.48 -0.62
N ALA A 18 -6.42 0.49 0.14
CA ALA A 18 -6.47 0.53 1.58
C ALA A 18 -7.17 1.80 2.05
N GLN A 19 -7.76 1.72 3.23
CA GLN A 19 -8.26 2.85 3.98
C GLN A 19 -7.15 3.37 4.90
N ALA A 20 -7.20 4.65 5.25
CA ALA A 20 -6.25 5.25 6.17
C ALA A 20 -6.90 6.29 7.09
N LYS A 21 -6.40 6.40 8.32
CA LYS A 21 -6.78 7.45 9.29
C LYS A 21 -5.57 7.92 10.09
N ILE A 22 -5.60 9.17 10.54
CA ILE A 22 -4.59 9.72 11.44
C ILE A 22 -5.07 9.55 12.89
N GLU A 23 -4.23 8.96 13.73
CA GLU A 23 -4.41 8.90 15.19
C GLU A 23 -3.16 9.46 15.87
N GLY A 24 -3.27 10.69 16.40
CA GLY A 24 -2.14 11.43 16.94
C GLY A 24 -1.05 11.63 15.87
N ASN A 25 0.13 11.08 16.11
CA ASN A 25 1.27 11.16 15.18
C ASN A 25 1.43 9.89 14.30
N THR A 26 0.40 9.04 14.21
CA THR A 26 0.44 7.77 13.47
C THR A 26 -0.61 7.76 12.37
N VAL A 27 -0.24 7.28 11.18
CA VAL A 27 -1.19 6.95 10.11
C VAL A 27 -1.50 5.45 10.19
N LEU A 28 -2.72 5.11 10.57
CA LEU A 28 -3.21 3.74 10.54
C LEU A 28 -3.72 3.44 9.13
N VAL A 29 -3.26 2.33 8.55
CA VAL A 29 -3.61 1.90 7.19
C VAL A 29 -4.07 0.46 7.25
N TRP A 30 -5.21 0.15 6.63
CA TRP A 30 -5.79 -1.20 6.63
C TRP A 30 -6.61 -1.47 5.36
N SER A 31 -6.88 -2.75 5.09
CA SER A 31 -7.82 -3.18 4.06
C SER A 31 -8.53 -4.42 4.56
N ASP A 32 -9.86 -4.46 4.46
CA ASP A 32 -10.66 -5.62 4.89
C ASP A 32 -10.34 -6.88 4.06
N ASN A 33 -9.69 -6.70 2.91
CA ASN A 33 -9.27 -7.75 2.00
C ASN A 33 -7.82 -8.23 2.25
N ILE A 34 -7.05 -7.58 3.12
CA ILE A 34 -5.66 -7.93 3.42
C ILE A 34 -5.51 -8.18 4.92
N LYS A 35 -5.39 -9.46 5.30
CA LYS A 35 -5.22 -9.84 6.71
C LYS A 35 -3.82 -9.57 7.27
N GLU A 36 -2.80 -9.73 6.43
CA GLU A 36 -1.39 -9.62 6.82
C GLU A 36 -0.65 -8.70 5.83
N PRO A 37 -0.78 -7.37 5.97
CA PRO A 37 -0.11 -6.43 5.09
C PRO A 37 1.40 -6.45 5.33
N ILE A 38 2.18 -6.69 4.27
CA ILE A 38 3.65 -6.71 4.32
C ILE A 38 4.30 -5.41 3.83
N ALA A 39 3.57 -4.61 3.05
CA ALA A 39 4.05 -3.37 2.48
C ALA A 39 2.88 -2.44 2.15
N ILE A 40 3.15 -1.13 2.15
CA ILE A 40 2.21 -0.08 1.76
C ILE A 40 2.90 0.80 0.72
N ARG A 41 2.13 1.28 -0.25
CA ARG A 41 2.54 2.30 -1.21
C ARG A 41 1.55 3.46 -1.18
N TYR A 42 2.04 4.68 -1.01
CA TYR A 42 1.24 5.90 -1.04
C TYR A 42 1.53 6.66 -2.33
N GLY A 43 0.48 7.16 -2.99
CA GLY A 43 0.61 7.85 -4.28
C GLY A 43 1.07 6.94 -5.44
N TRP A 44 0.69 5.66 -5.40
CA TRP A 44 1.15 4.64 -6.35
C TRP A 44 0.12 4.37 -7.47
N THR A 45 -0.25 5.42 -8.20
CA THR A 45 -1.06 5.33 -9.43
C THR A 45 -0.57 6.37 -10.43
N GLY A 46 -1.07 6.36 -11.69
CA GLY A 46 -0.60 7.28 -12.73
C GLY A 46 -0.86 8.77 -12.44
N ASN A 47 -1.92 9.08 -11.68
CA ASN A 47 -2.24 10.44 -11.24
C ASN A 47 -3.09 10.39 -9.93
N PRO A 48 -2.47 10.11 -8.78
CA PRO A 48 -3.18 9.94 -7.53
C PRO A 48 -3.59 11.28 -6.93
N VAL A 49 -4.75 11.31 -6.29
CA VAL A 49 -5.07 12.38 -5.35
C VAL A 49 -4.33 12.10 -4.05
N CYS A 50 -3.34 12.93 -3.75
CA CYS A 50 -2.52 12.85 -2.53
C CYS A 50 -3.03 13.87 -1.49
N ASN A 51 -3.50 13.37 -0.34
CA ASN A 51 -4.15 14.18 0.70
C ASN A 51 -3.48 14.09 2.08
N LEU A 52 -2.30 13.46 2.20
CA LEU A 52 -1.53 13.44 3.45
C LEU A 52 -0.64 14.69 3.56
N TYR A 53 -0.91 15.51 4.57
CA TYR A 53 -0.18 16.75 4.87
C TYR A 53 0.29 16.74 6.31
N ASN A 54 1.43 17.38 6.58
CA ASN A 54 1.91 17.63 7.94
C ASN A 54 1.27 18.90 8.54
N GLU A 55 1.58 19.20 9.81
CA GLU A 55 1.07 20.38 10.53
C GLU A 55 1.50 21.71 9.91
N ALA A 56 2.59 21.73 9.13
CA ALA A 56 3.04 22.90 8.38
C ALA A 56 2.28 23.10 7.05
N GLY A 57 1.30 22.25 6.73
CA GLY A 57 0.54 22.30 5.48
C GLY A 57 1.34 21.83 4.26
N LEU A 58 2.43 21.08 4.46
CA LEU A 58 3.24 20.53 3.38
C LEU A 58 2.77 19.12 3.02
N PRO A 59 2.62 18.80 1.71
CA PRO A 59 2.22 17.47 1.28
C PRO A 59 3.34 16.46 1.53
N THR A 60 2.95 15.22 1.82
CA THR A 60 3.88 14.08 1.83
C THR A 60 4.13 13.61 0.40
N SER A 61 5.40 13.46 0.03
CA SER A 61 5.79 12.84 -1.24
C SER A 61 5.32 11.38 -1.31
N PRO A 62 4.99 10.85 -2.50
CA PRO A 62 4.75 9.42 -2.67
C PRO A 62 5.89 8.58 -2.08
N PHE A 63 5.54 7.50 -1.40
CA PHE A 63 6.51 6.62 -0.74
C PHE A 63 6.04 5.17 -0.72
N ARG A 64 6.96 4.27 -0.42
CA ARG A 64 6.70 2.85 -0.17
C ARG A 64 7.46 2.37 1.06
N THR A 65 6.97 1.32 1.71
CA THR A 65 7.62 0.74 2.90
C THR A 65 8.48 -0.48 2.59
N ASP A 66 8.40 -1.04 1.38
CA ASP A 66 9.22 -2.17 0.93
C ASP A 66 10.58 -1.76 0.34
N GLN A 67 11.52 -2.71 0.38
CA GLN A 67 12.90 -2.58 -0.10
C GLN A 67 13.22 -3.49 -1.29
N TRP A 68 12.19 -3.97 -2.02
CA TRP A 68 12.38 -4.87 -3.16
C TRP A 68 12.94 -4.18 -4.40
#